data_AF-A0A1U7VTL4-F1
#
_entry.id   AF-A0A1U7VTL4-F1
#
_cell.length_a   1.000
_cell.length_b   1.000
_cell.length_c   1.000
_cell.angle_alpha   90.00
_cell.angle_beta   90.00
_cell.angle_gamma   90.00
#
_symmetry.space_group_name_H-M   'P 1'
#
loop_
_entity.id
_entity.type
_entity.pdbx_description
1 polymer ?
#
loop_
_entity_poly.entity_id
_entity_poly.type
_entity_poly.pdbx_seq_one_letter_code
_entity_poly.pdbx_strand_id
1 'polypeptide(L)'
;MKLILMESTGKASRMRQKDFILENSRYFDEAAVQKVFLKSLDNYIKWRNYMNIPPVWSNLDVVSKEKKLLFISLYFLIWGEAANIRFIPECLCYIFHHMGRELEEIL
;
A
#
# COMPACT_ATOMS: atom_id res chain seq x y z
N MET A 1 54.25 8.98 -5.52
CA MET A 1 53.81 8.39 -4.24
C MET A 1 52.80 9.30 -3.53
N LYS A 2 51.62 9.56 -4.14
CA LYS A 2 50.57 10.41 -3.53
C LYS A 2 49.16 10.16 -4.08
N LEU A 3 48.86 8.93 -4.53
CA LEU A 3 47.57 8.61 -5.16
C LEU A 3 46.78 7.45 -4.50
N ILE A 4 47.25 6.85 -3.40
CA ILE A 4 46.57 5.68 -2.80
C ILE A 4 45.89 6.00 -1.45
N LEU A 5 46.07 7.19 -0.86
CA LEU A 5 45.56 7.50 0.49
C LEU A 5 44.31 8.40 0.55
N MET A 6 43.70 8.80 -0.56
CA MET A 6 42.48 9.65 -0.57
C MET A 6 41.19 8.94 -0.98
N GLU A 7 41.19 7.60 -1.18
CA GLU A 7 40.01 6.87 -1.65
C GLU A 7 39.33 5.97 -0.58
N SER A 8 39.80 5.96 0.67
CA SER A 8 39.31 5.04 1.70
C SER A 8 38.22 5.63 2.61
N THR A 9 38.11 6.96 2.73
CA THR A 9 37.19 7.59 3.70
C THR A 9 35.79 7.91 3.16
N GLY A 10 35.62 8.00 1.83
CA GLY A 10 34.34 8.38 1.20
C GLY A 10 33.43 7.21 0.80
N LYS A 11 33.97 6.00 0.59
CA LYS A 11 33.18 4.81 0.20
C LYS A 11 32.55 4.11 1.41
N ALA A 12 33.22 4.08 2.56
CA ALA A 12 32.75 3.44 3.79
C ALA A 12 31.56 4.18 4.46
N SER A 13 31.55 5.51 4.39
CA SER A 13 30.43 6.37 4.85
C SER A 13 29.22 6.31 3.92
N ARG A 14 29.44 6.14 2.60
CA ARG A 14 28.37 5.97 1.60
C ARG A 14 27.72 4.58 1.62
N MET A 15 28.47 3.52 1.98
CA MET A 15 27.90 2.17 2.23
C MET A 15 26.95 2.18 3.42
N ARG A 16 27.36 2.75 4.57
CA ARG A 16 26.49 2.90 5.74
C ARG A 16 25.23 3.73 5.48
N GLN A 17 25.30 4.75 4.62
CA GLN A 17 24.11 5.52 4.23
C GLN A 17 23.15 4.67 3.37
N LYS A 18 23.66 3.86 2.43
CA LYS A 18 22.83 2.94 1.64
C LYS A 18 22.21 1.85 2.52
N ASP A 19 22.96 1.31 3.45
CA ASP A 19 22.45 0.32 4.41
C ASP A 19 21.40 0.95 5.32
N PHE A 20 21.60 2.20 5.78
CA PHE A 20 20.60 2.96 6.54
C PHE A 20 19.35 3.31 5.71
N ILE A 21 19.50 3.65 4.43
CA ILE A 21 18.35 3.88 3.52
C ILE A 21 17.64 2.56 3.23
N LEU A 22 18.37 1.45 3.02
CA LEU A 22 17.79 0.13 2.82
C LEU A 22 17.12 -0.39 4.10
N GLU A 23 17.66 -0.11 5.27
CA GLU A 23 17.13 -0.51 6.57
C GLU A 23 15.90 0.32 6.94
N ASN A 24 15.92 1.64 6.69
CA ASN A 24 14.71 2.48 6.75
C ASN A 24 13.68 2.15 5.66
N SER A 25 14.12 1.74 4.46
CA SER A 25 13.23 1.28 3.39
C SER A 25 12.63 -0.10 3.68
N ARG A 26 13.30 -0.94 4.47
CA ARG A 26 12.79 -2.24 4.94
C ARG A 26 11.91 -2.05 6.16
N TYR A 27 12.18 -1.04 7.00
CA TYR A 27 11.23 -0.41 7.91
C TYR A 27 10.24 0.47 7.13
N PHE A 28 9.69 -0.05 6.03
CA PHE A 28 8.46 0.49 5.47
C PHE A 28 7.38 0.10 6.47
N ASP A 29 7.24 1.00 7.42
CA ASP A 29 6.55 0.89 8.69
C ASP A 29 5.17 0.26 8.46
N GLU A 30 4.99 -0.95 8.99
CA GLU A 30 3.74 -1.70 8.85
C GLU A 30 2.57 -0.86 9.38
N ALA A 31 2.82 -0.01 10.38
CA ALA A 31 1.87 0.97 10.87
C ALA A 31 1.56 2.06 9.83
N ALA A 32 2.55 2.51 9.05
CA ALA A 32 2.33 3.44 7.95
C ALA A 32 1.50 2.81 6.83
N VAL A 33 1.77 1.55 6.46
CA VAL A 33 0.95 0.82 5.46
C VAL A 33 -0.48 0.70 5.95
N GLN A 34 -0.65 0.29 7.20
CA GLN A 34 -1.95 0.15 7.84
C GLN A 34 -2.72 1.48 7.84
N LYS A 35 -2.05 2.58 8.18
CA LYS A 35 -2.63 3.91 8.19
C LYS A 35 -3.07 4.35 6.79
N VAL A 36 -2.24 4.12 5.78
CA VAL A 36 -2.57 4.43 4.37
C VAL A 36 -3.72 3.55 3.91
N PHE A 37 -3.69 2.25 4.21
CA PHE A 37 -4.76 1.32 3.86
C PHE A 37 -6.12 1.79 4.38
N LEU A 38 -6.20 2.03 5.69
CA LEU A 38 -7.43 2.48 6.34
C LEU A 38 -7.91 3.83 5.80
N LYS A 39 -6.98 4.76 5.54
CA LYS A 39 -7.33 6.09 5.03
C LYS A 39 -7.80 6.06 3.58
N SER A 40 -7.12 5.30 2.72
CA SER A 40 -7.48 5.17 1.31
C SER A 40 -8.81 4.46 1.13
N LEU A 41 -9.09 3.45 1.95
CA LEU A 41 -10.31 2.65 1.88
C LEU A 41 -11.40 3.09 2.87
N ASP A 42 -11.26 4.25 3.51
CA ASP A 42 -12.22 4.76 4.49
C ASP A 42 -13.65 4.87 3.90
N ASN A 43 -13.75 5.32 2.65
CA ASN A 43 -15.01 5.37 1.92
C ASN A 43 -15.63 3.99 1.74
N TYR A 44 -14.83 3.00 1.36
CA TYR A 44 -15.27 1.62 1.23
C TYR A 44 -15.69 1.06 2.59
N ILE A 45 -14.91 1.27 3.65
CA ILE A 45 -15.20 0.81 5.02
C ILE A 45 -16.54 1.37 5.49
N LYS A 46 -16.78 2.67 5.31
CA LYS A 46 -18.06 3.33 5.63
C LYS A 46 -19.21 2.76 4.81
N TRP A 47 -19.03 2.64 3.49
CA TRP A 47 -20.04 2.12 2.59
C TRP A 47 -20.43 0.68 2.93
N ARG A 48 -19.46 -0.21 3.19
CA ARG A 48 -19.76 -1.59 3.57
C ARG A 48 -20.44 -1.71 4.93
N ASN A 49 -20.10 -0.83 5.87
CA ASN A 49 -20.74 -0.79 7.18
C ASN A 49 -22.19 -0.31 7.05
N TYR A 50 -22.44 0.67 6.18
CA TYR A 50 -23.77 1.15 5.85
C TYR A 50 -24.63 0.06 5.18
N MET A 51 -24.06 -0.69 4.24
CA MET A 51 -24.76 -1.78 3.53
C MET A 51 -24.83 -3.08 4.33
N ASN A 52 -24.14 -3.15 5.48
CA ASN A 52 -24.01 -4.34 6.33
C ASN A 52 -23.48 -5.59 5.60
N ILE A 53 -22.46 -5.41 4.75
CA ILE A 53 -21.82 -6.49 3.99
C ILE A 53 -20.44 -6.86 4.56
N PRO A 54 -19.98 -8.12 4.42
CA PRO A 54 -18.66 -8.53 4.86
C PRO A 54 -17.54 -7.78 4.12
N PRO A 55 -16.34 -7.66 4.72
CA PRO A 55 -15.20 -7.06 4.05
C PRO A 55 -14.74 -7.96 2.90
N VAL A 56 -14.01 -7.39 1.95
CA VAL A 56 -13.29 -8.18 0.93
C VAL A 56 -12.26 -9.10 1.60
N TRP A 57 -11.62 -8.64 2.68
CA TRP A 57 -10.61 -9.39 3.43
C TRP A 57 -11.20 -10.08 4.67
N SER A 58 -10.69 -11.25 5.02
CA SER A 58 -11.18 -12.02 6.19
C SER A 58 -10.82 -11.35 7.53
N ASN A 59 -9.52 -11.07 7.76
CA ASN A 59 -9.02 -10.48 9.00
C ASN A 59 -7.89 -9.50 8.71
N LEU A 60 -8.08 -8.23 9.06
CA LEU A 60 -7.15 -7.15 8.75
C LEU A 60 -5.75 -7.34 9.37
N ASP A 61 -5.69 -8.02 10.52
CA ASP A 61 -4.45 -8.33 11.26
C ASP A 61 -3.67 -9.50 10.65
N VAL A 62 -4.34 -10.35 9.86
CA VAL A 62 -3.74 -11.51 9.18
C VAL A 62 -3.33 -11.18 7.75
N VAL A 63 -3.90 -10.12 7.17
CA VAL A 63 -3.57 -9.67 5.80
C VAL A 63 -2.12 -9.16 5.78
N SER A 64 -1.28 -9.80 4.97
CA SER A 64 0.10 -9.37 4.78
C SER A 64 0.16 -7.94 4.23
N LYS A 65 1.28 -7.28 4.50
CA LYS A 65 1.55 -5.93 4.00
C LYS A 65 1.41 -5.83 2.48
N GLU A 66 1.86 -6.85 1.75
CA GLU A 66 1.78 -6.92 0.29
C GLU A 66 0.33 -6.95 -0.17
N LYS A 67 -0.53 -7.77 0.46
CA LYS A 67 -1.98 -7.79 0.17
C LYS A 67 -2.62 -6.43 0.44
N LYS A 68 -2.27 -5.74 1.53
CA LYS A 68 -2.74 -4.38 1.81
C LYS A 68 -2.37 -3.41 0.69
N LEU A 69 -1.13 -3.46 0.21
CA LEU A 69 -0.67 -2.64 -0.91
C LEU A 69 -1.40 -2.98 -2.22
N LEU A 70 -1.71 -4.25 -2.48
CA LEU A 70 -2.49 -4.66 -3.65
C LEU A 70 -3.91 -4.09 -3.62
N PHE A 71 -4.60 -4.17 -2.49
CA PHE A 71 -5.94 -3.57 -2.35
C PHE A 71 -5.90 -2.05 -2.50
N ILE A 72 -4.91 -1.37 -1.90
CA ILE A 72 -4.72 0.08 -2.09
C ILE A 72 -4.52 0.39 -3.59
N SER A 73 -3.66 -0.39 -4.26
CA SER A 73 -3.34 -0.20 -5.68
C SER A 73 -4.56 -0.41 -6.56
N LEU A 74 -5.34 -1.48 -6.31
CA LEU A 74 -6.59 -1.76 -7.01
C LEU A 74 -7.58 -0.60 -6.86
N TYR A 75 -7.75 -0.09 -5.64
CA TYR A 75 -8.65 1.03 -5.39
C TYR A 75 -8.23 2.29 -6.14
N PHE A 76 -6.94 2.62 -6.15
CA PHE A 76 -6.43 3.76 -6.93
C PHE A 76 -6.49 3.55 -8.44
N LEU A 77 -6.35 2.32 -8.93
CA LEU A 77 -6.50 2.00 -10.34
C LEU A 77 -7.94 2.21 -10.80
N ILE A 78 -8.91 1.67 -10.06
CA ILE A 78 -10.34 1.91 -10.30
C ILE A 78 -10.62 3.41 -10.23
N TRP A 79 -10.09 4.09 -9.21
CA TRP A 79 -10.25 5.53 -9.06
C TRP A 79 -9.61 6.31 -10.22
N GLY A 80 -8.51 5.85 -10.81
CA GLY A 80 -7.80 6.45 -11.94
C GLY A 80 -8.58 6.38 -13.25
N GLU A 81 -9.15 5.20 -13.55
CA GLU A 81 -9.92 4.92 -14.77
C GLU A 81 -11.36 5.44 -14.70
N ALA A 82 -11.91 5.58 -13.49
CA ALA A 82 -13.24 6.13 -13.25
C ALA A 82 -13.29 7.65 -13.50
N ALA A 83 -13.25 8.09 -14.76
CA ALA A 83 -13.33 9.51 -15.12
C ALA A 83 -14.60 10.17 -14.54
N ASN A 84 -15.77 9.62 -14.86
CA ASN A 84 -17.08 10.17 -14.47
C ASN A 84 -17.66 9.58 -13.18
N ILE A 85 -17.20 8.39 -12.76
CA ILE A 85 -17.76 7.64 -11.62
C ILE A 85 -17.22 8.17 -10.28
N ARG A 86 -16.18 9.02 -10.28
CA ARG A 86 -15.62 9.66 -9.06
C ARG A 86 -16.62 10.41 -8.20
N PHE A 87 -17.70 10.90 -8.80
CA PHE A 87 -18.75 11.63 -8.08
C PHE A 87 -19.78 10.71 -7.41
N ILE A 88 -19.69 9.40 -7.64
CA ILE A 88 -20.57 8.39 -7.04
C ILE A 88 -19.69 7.43 -6.22
N PRO A 89 -19.36 7.81 -4.97
CA PRO A 89 -18.49 7.00 -4.12
C PRO A 89 -19.06 5.59 -3.88
N GLU A 90 -20.37 5.41 -3.88
CA GLU A 90 -21.04 4.11 -3.75
C GLU A 90 -20.72 3.18 -4.92
N CYS A 91 -20.70 3.72 -6.14
CA CYS A 91 -20.40 2.95 -7.35
C CYS A 91 -18.93 2.52 -7.35
N LEU A 92 -18.01 3.41 -6.96
CA LEU A 92 -16.61 3.06 -6.77
C LEU A 92 -16.43 1.94 -5.72
N CYS A 93 -17.11 2.06 -4.58
CA CYS A 93 -17.03 1.06 -3.51
C CYS A 93 -17.60 -0.29 -3.94
N TYR A 94 -18.67 -0.30 -4.74
CA TYR A 94 -19.26 -1.52 -5.30
C TYR A 94 -18.29 -2.23 -6.26
N ILE A 95 -17.69 -1.49 -7.21
CA ILE A 95 -16.73 -2.05 -8.16
C ILE A 95 -15.52 -2.61 -7.40
N PHE A 96 -14.98 -1.84 -6.46
CA PHE A 96 -13.89 -2.29 -5.61
C PHE A 96 -14.25 -3.54 -4.81
N HIS A 97 -15.46 -3.63 -4.24
CA HIS A 97 -15.90 -4.80 -3.48
C HIS A 97 -15.88 -6.08 -4.33
N HIS A 98 -16.41 -6.00 -5.55
CA HIS A 98 -16.46 -7.15 -6.46
C HIS A 98 -15.06 -7.53 -6.97
N MET A 99 -14.30 -6.57 -7.48
CA MET A 99 -12.95 -6.85 -8.00
C MET A 99 -11.98 -7.28 -6.90
N GLY A 100 -12.12 -6.71 -5.70
CA GLY A 100 -11.29 -7.09 -4.55
C GLY A 100 -11.56 -8.53 -4.11
N ARG A 101 -12.80 -9.01 -4.22
CA ARG A 101 -13.14 -10.40 -3.93
C ARG A 101 -12.49 -11.36 -4.92
N GLU A 102 -12.55 -11.05 -6.21
CA GLU A 102 -11.86 -11.84 -7.24
C GLU A 102 -10.34 -11.86 -7.00
N LEU A 103 -9.78 -10.72 -6.58
CA LEU A 103 -8.36 -10.62 -6.25
C LEU A 103 -7.98 -11.52 -5.06
N GLU A 104 -8.83 -11.61 -4.02
CA GLU A 104 -8.59 -12.51 -2.87
C GLU A 104 -8.77 -13.99 -3.24
N GLU A 105 -9.60 -14.32 -4.23
CA GLU A 105 -9.71 -15.68 -4.76
C GLU A 105 -8.48 -16.10 -5.58
N ILE A 106 -7.79 -15.16 -6.22
CA ILE A 106 -6.57 -15.39 -7.02
C ILE A 106 -5.30 -15.48 -6.14
N LEU A 107 -5.29 -14.82 -4.97
CA LEU A 107 -4.13 -14.66 -4.07
C LEU A 107 -4.09 -15.65 -2.90
#